data_AF-A0A8J7Q6Y3-F1
#
_entry.id   AF-A0A8J7Q6Y3-F1
#
_cell.length_a   1.000
_cell.length_b   1.000
_cell.length_c   1.000
_cell.angle_alpha   90.00
_cell.angle_beta   90.00
_cell.angle_gamma   90.00
#
_symmetry.space_group_name_H-M   'P 1'
#
loop_
_entity.id
_entity.type
_entity.pdbx_description
1 polymer ?
#
loop_
_entity_poly.entity_id
_entity_poly.type
_entity_poly.pdbx_seq_one_letter_code
_entity_poly.pdbx_strand_id
1 'polypeptide(L)'
;MVAGIPYLVALAVPLLPTGKGPAELQGTWRLVALEGNGKTLEVTGRQPRWVIVGDTVLYGGRPLARLNADPKASPKIIDLRFGPDRVYEGVYAVEKDTLKVCVNKETGSVKNRPGGLSTEGQANWRLLVFERVKPADGAANEAGFVGIQLRMDADRGVVVDAALDKSPAQVAGLKKDDLLLKVGGRDVSDLQGAVEAVRSARPGGKLEIQVRRDGKDKDLTVRVGLLPFEVLAELN
;
A
#
# COMPACT_ATOMS: atom_id res chain seq x y z
N MET A 1 47.15 7.50 1.33
CA MET A 1 46.40 7.99 0.16
C MET A 1 45.22 7.07 -0.08
N VAL A 2 44.05 7.67 -0.18
CA VAL A 2 42.72 7.05 -0.17
C VAL A 2 42.35 6.56 -1.58
N ALA A 3 41.70 5.40 -1.68
CA ALA A 3 40.68 5.15 -2.70
C ALA A 3 39.74 4.03 -2.22
N GLY A 4 38.75 4.43 -1.41
CA GLY A 4 37.59 3.59 -1.11
C GLY A 4 36.64 3.61 -2.31
N ILE A 5 36.17 2.44 -2.72
CA ILE A 5 35.14 2.25 -3.74
C ILE A 5 33.78 2.43 -3.03
N PRO A 6 32.95 3.43 -3.38
CA PRO A 6 31.60 3.49 -2.84
C PRO A 6 30.69 2.54 -3.63
N TYR A 7 30.26 1.45 -2.99
CA TYR A 7 29.10 0.68 -3.43
C TYR A 7 27.84 1.53 -3.20
N LEU A 8 27.49 2.36 -4.18
CA LEU A 8 26.19 3.04 -4.23
C LEU A 8 25.21 2.08 -4.91
N VAL A 9 24.52 1.24 -4.14
CA VAL A 9 23.33 0.56 -4.65
C VAL A 9 22.21 1.60 -4.65
N ALA A 10 22.09 2.34 -5.74
CA ALA A 10 20.91 3.14 -6.02
C ALA A 10 19.71 2.19 -6.15
N LEU A 11 18.99 1.96 -5.05
CA LEU A 11 17.65 1.39 -5.12
C LEU A 11 16.79 2.41 -5.86
N ALA A 12 16.56 2.14 -7.15
CA ALA A 12 15.65 2.91 -7.97
C ALA A 12 14.31 3.01 -7.23
N VAL A 13 13.98 4.21 -6.75
CA VAL A 13 12.68 4.49 -6.16
C VAL A 13 11.66 4.29 -7.29
N PRO A 14 10.72 3.33 -7.17
CA PRO A 14 9.72 3.13 -8.21
C PRO A 14 8.91 4.42 -8.36
N LEU A 15 8.90 4.98 -9.57
CA LEU A 15 8.13 6.16 -9.92
C LEU A 15 6.68 5.99 -9.46
N LEU A 16 6.14 7.03 -8.82
CA LEU A 16 4.74 7.06 -8.42
C LEU A 16 3.81 6.82 -9.62
N PRO A 17 2.66 6.14 -9.42
CA PRO A 17 1.60 6.07 -10.41
C PRO A 17 1.15 7.47 -10.83
N THR A 18 1.23 7.79 -12.12
CA THR A 18 0.80 9.09 -12.67
C THR A 18 -0.44 8.98 -13.57
N GLY A 19 -0.96 7.76 -13.78
CA GLY A 19 -2.12 7.55 -14.63
C GLY A 19 -3.43 7.99 -13.98
N LYS A 20 -4.44 8.25 -14.81
CA LYS A 20 -5.81 8.52 -14.35
C LYS A 20 -6.61 7.22 -14.35
N GLY A 21 -7.49 7.04 -13.36
CA GLY A 21 -8.42 5.91 -13.31
C GLY A 21 -9.78 6.30 -12.74
N PRO A 22 -10.80 5.41 -12.81
CA PRO A 22 -12.14 5.71 -12.32
C PRO A 22 -12.14 6.04 -10.82
N ALA A 23 -12.80 7.14 -10.44
CA ALA A 23 -12.89 7.61 -9.05
C ALA A 23 -13.47 6.53 -8.12
N GLU A 24 -14.46 5.78 -8.59
CA GLU A 24 -15.12 4.71 -7.84
C GLU A 24 -14.19 3.54 -7.48
N LEU A 25 -13.11 3.33 -8.24
CA LEU A 25 -12.12 2.28 -7.99
C LEU A 25 -11.01 2.72 -7.05
N GLN A 26 -10.83 4.03 -6.80
CA GLN A 26 -9.72 4.53 -6.01
C GLN A 26 -9.83 4.11 -4.53
N GLY A 27 -8.68 3.94 -3.89
CA GLY A 27 -8.56 3.64 -2.45
C GLY A 27 -8.22 2.18 -2.15
N THR A 28 -8.47 1.78 -0.91
CA THR A 28 -8.05 0.48 -0.37
C THR A 28 -9.20 -0.51 -0.38
N TRP A 29 -8.93 -1.69 -0.95
CA TRP A 29 -9.87 -2.79 -1.15
C TRP A 29 -9.31 -4.06 -0.53
N ARG A 30 -10.10 -4.71 0.33
CA ARG A 30 -9.75 -5.95 1.01
C ARG A 30 -10.48 -7.11 0.34
N LEU A 31 -9.74 -8.10 -0.15
CA LEU A 31 -10.30 -9.28 -0.77
C LEU A 31 -10.99 -10.13 0.31
N VAL A 32 -12.30 -10.34 0.16
CA VAL A 32 -13.11 -11.11 1.11
C VAL A 32 -13.57 -12.44 0.53
N ALA A 33 -13.73 -12.55 -0.78
CA ALA A 33 -14.10 -13.81 -1.43
C ALA A 33 -13.50 -13.96 -2.82
N LEU A 34 -13.37 -15.21 -3.26
CA LEU A 34 -12.99 -15.62 -4.60
C LEU A 34 -14.00 -16.65 -5.11
N GLU A 35 -14.51 -16.46 -6.32
CA GLU A 35 -15.33 -17.46 -6.99
C GLU A 35 -14.59 -18.03 -8.20
N GLY A 36 -14.68 -19.35 -8.37
CA GLY A 36 -14.20 -20.04 -9.56
C GLY A 36 -15.12 -21.20 -9.92
N ASN A 37 -15.53 -21.26 -11.19
CA ASN A 37 -16.47 -22.25 -11.72
C ASN A 37 -17.78 -22.33 -10.90
N GLY A 38 -18.34 -21.17 -10.56
CA GLY A 38 -19.57 -21.02 -9.78
C GLY A 38 -19.45 -21.36 -8.29
N LYS A 39 -18.24 -21.65 -7.79
CA LYS A 39 -18.00 -21.97 -6.38
C LYS A 39 -17.27 -20.84 -5.68
N THR A 40 -17.89 -20.29 -4.64
CA THR A 40 -17.32 -19.23 -3.80
C THR A 40 -16.48 -19.82 -2.67
N LEU A 41 -15.32 -19.20 -2.46
CA LEU A 41 -14.42 -19.42 -1.35
C LEU A 41 -14.23 -18.10 -0.60
N GLU A 42 -14.67 -18.07 0.65
CA GLU A 42 -14.41 -16.95 1.56
C GLU A 42 -12.92 -16.92 1.96
N VAL A 43 -12.33 -15.74 1.95
CA VAL A 43 -10.94 -15.52 2.34
C VAL A 43 -10.89 -15.31 3.85
N THR A 44 -10.42 -16.33 4.57
CA THR A 44 -10.24 -16.28 6.03
C THR A 44 -8.79 -15.91 6.40
N GLY A 45 -8.60 -15.33 7.59
CA GLY A 45 -7.28 -14.94 8.09
C GLY A 45 -6.77 -13.64 7.45
N ARG A 46 -5.51 -13.63 7.00
CA ARG A 46 -4.88 -12.42 6.43
C ARG A 46 -5.39 -12.16 5.01
N GLN A 47 -6.32 -11.23 4.89
CA GLN A 47 -6.95 -10.89 3.63
C GLN A 47 -6.03 -10.01 2.75
N PRO A 48 -5.77 -10.41 1.48
CA PRO A 48 -5.06 -9.59 0.50
C PRO A 48 -5.70 -8.23 0.31
N ARG A 49 -4.88 -7.20 0.08
CA ARG A 49 -5.37 -5.86 -0.23
C ARG A 49 -4.81 -5.30 -1.50
N TRP A 50 -5.70 -4.66 -2.25
CA TRP A 50 -5.34 -3.79 -3.35
C TRP A 50 -5.48 -2.35 -2.90
N VAL A 51 -4.46 -1.55 -3.15
CA VAL A 51 -4.58 -0.09 -3.10
C VAL A 51 -4.55 0.39 -4.55
N ILE A 52 -5.64 1.02 -4.98
CA ILE A 52 -5.77 1.53 -6.35
C ILE A 52 -5.53 3.03 -6.33
N VAL A 53 -4.51 3.46 -7.06
CA VAL A 53 -4.11 4.86 -7.22
C VAL A 53 -3.93 5.16 -8.69
N GLY A 54 -4.77 6.03 -9.22
CA GLY A 54 -4.79 6.33 -10.64
C GLY A 54 -5.12 5.08 -11.45
N ASP A 55 -4.19 4.69 -12.30
CA ASP A 55 -4.21 3.48 -13.14
C ASP A 55 -3.37 2.33 -12.54
N THR A 56 -2.97 2.38 -11.28
CA THR A 56 -2.07 1.38 -10.70
C THR A 56 -2.70 0.67 -9.53
N VAL A 57 -2.62 -0.66 -9.55
CA VAL A 57 -2.96 -1.54 -8.43
C VAL A 57 -1.66 -1.83 -7.67
N LEU A 58 -1.65 -1.51 -6.38
CA LEU A 58 -0.57 -1.85 -5.47
C LEU A 58 -0.97 -3.07 -4.63
N TYR A 59 0.00 -3.96 -4.40
CA TYR A 59 -0.09 -5.05 -3.44
C TYR A 59 1.25 -5.15 -2.74
N GLY A 60 1.27 -5.34 -1.42
CA GLY A 60 2.58 -5.37 -0.78
C GLY A 60 3.29 -4.00 -0.81
N GLY A 61 2.57 -2.90 -1.09
CA GLY A 61 3.12 -1.55 -1.23
C GLY A 61 3.95 -1.37 -2.50
N ARG A 62 3.88 -2.36 -3.39
CA ARG A 62 4.60 -2.39 -4.66
C ARG A 62 3.59 -2.39 -5.79
N PRO A 63 3.91 -1.76 -6.95
CA PRO A 63 3.12 -1.93 -8.16
C PRO A 63 2.94 -3.41 -8.48
N LEU A 64 1.68 -3.85 -8.49
CA LEU A 64 1.28 -5.20 -8.84
C LEU A 64 0.84 -5.26 -10.30
N ALA A 65 -0.05 -4.33 -10.68
CA ALA A 65 -0.62 -4.28 -12.01
C ALA A 65 -0.96 -2.85 -12.43
N ARG A 66 -1.02 -2.62 -13.75
CA ARG A 66 -1.67 -1.43 -14.33
C ARG A 66 -3.10 -1.77 -14.69
N LEU A 67 -3.98 -0.81 -14.49
CA LEU A 67 -5.40 -0.87 -14.65
C LEU A 67 -5.80 -0.05 -15.88
N ASN A 68 -6.49 -0.68 -16.81
CA ASN A 68 -7.20 0.01 -17.88
C ASN A 68 -8.69 -0.25 -17.71
N ALA A 69 -9.47 0.79 -17.38
CA ALA A 69 -10.88 0.63 -17.08
C ALA A 69 -11.74 1.63 -17.84
N ASP A 70 -12.91 1.16 -18.28
CA ASP A 70 -13.96 1.98 -18.86
C ASP A 70 -15.22 1.89 -17.99
N PRO A 71 -15.49 2.92 -17.15
CA PRO A 71 -16.66 2.95 -16.26
C PRO A 71 -17.97 3.21 -17.02
N LYS A 72 -17.92 3.58 -18.30
CA LYS A 72 -19.11 3.86 -19.13
C LYS A 72 -19.57 2.64 -19.93
N ALA A 73 -18.72 1.63 -20.08
CA ALA A 73 -19.08 0.38 -20.73
C ALA A 73 -20.15 -0.40 -19.92
N SER A 74 -20.90 -1.26 -20.60
CA SER A 74 -21.88 -2.16 -19.98
C SER A 74 -21.66 -3.60 -20.49
N PRO A 75 -21.19 -4.53 -19.62
CA PRO A 75 -20.68 -4.31 -18.27
C PRO A 75 -19.43 -3.39 -18.23
N LYS A 76 -19.15 -2.76 -17.09
CA LYS A 76 -17.97 -1.89 -16.94
C LYS A 76 -16.70 -2.69 -17.14
N ILE A 77 -15.74 -2.15 -17.86
CA ILE A 77 -14.52 -2.86 -18.27
C ILE A 77 -13.40 -2.60 -17.26
N ILE A 78 -12.65 -3.64 -16.91
CA ILE A 78 -11.37 -3.55 -16.19
C ILE A 78 -10.37 -4.56 -16.75
N ASP A 79 -9.20 -4.09 -17.17
CA ASP A 79 -8.08 -4.91 -17.58
C ASP A 79 -6.94 -4.74 -16.59
N LEU A 80 -6.36 -5.86 -16.16
CA LEU A 80 -5.25 -5.88 -15.23
C LEU A 80 -3.99 -6.37 -15.94
N ARG A 81 -3.04 -5.45 -16.17
CA ARG A 81 -1.75 -5.73 -16.80
C ARG A 81 -0.67 -5.96 -15.74
N PHE A 82 -0.11 -7.16 -15.71
CA PHE A 82 0.98 -7.55 -14.81
C PHE A 82 2.28 -7.73 -15.60
N GLY A 83 3.13 -6.70 -15.63
CA GLY A 83 4.31 -6.71 -16.50
C GLY A 83 3.97 -6.47 -17.98
N PRO A 84 4.90 -6.71 -18.91
CA PRO A 84 4.73 -6.32 -20.30
C PRO A 84 3.63 -7.11 -21.02
N ASP A 85 3.57 -8.42 -20.84
CA ASP A 85 2.83 -9.32 -21.75
C ASP A 85 1.57 -9.92 -21.14
N ARG A 86 1.37 -9.81 -19.82
CA ARG A 86 0.29 -10.49 -19.11
C ARG A 86 -0.85 -9.54 -18.82
N VAL A 87 -1.91 -9.59 -19.63
CA VAL A 87 -3.14 -8.81 -19.44
C VAL A 87 -4.29 -9.75 -19.14
N TYR A 88 -4.91 -9.59 -17.98
CA TYR A 88 -6.14 -10.26 -17.62
C TYR A 88 -7.32 -9.36 -17.97
N GLU A 89 -8.10 -9.79 -18.95
CA GLU A 89 -9.29 -9.05 -19.39
C GLU A 89 -10.46 -9.32 -18.46
N GLY A 90 -11.18 -8.27 -18.07
CA GLY A 90 -12.23 -8.38 -17.07
C GLY A 90 -13.35 -7.36 -17.14
N VAL A 91 -14.31 -7.55 -16.26
CA VAL A 91 -15.39 -6.61 -16.00
C VAL A 91 -15.53 -6.38 -14.51
N TYR A 92 -16.11 -5.26 -14.13
CA TYR A 92 -16.31 -4.95 -12.72
C TYR A 92 -17.66 -4.30 -12.43
N ALA A 93 -18.04 -4.33 -11.16
CA ALA A 93 -19.04 -3.42 -10.61
C ALA A 93 -18.60 -2.92 -9.24
N VAL A 94 -19.01 -1.69 -8.93
CA VAL A 94 -18.90 -1.11 -7.59
C VAL A 94 -20.30 -0.83 -7.10
N GLU A 95 -20.69 -1.46 -6.00
CA GLU A 95 -21.94 -1.24 -5.29
C GLU A 95 -21.62 -0.80 -3.87
N LYS A 96 -21.79 0.49 -3.57
CA LYS A 96 -21.39 1.10 -2.29
C LYS A 96 -19.91 0.81 -1.95
N ASP A 97 -19.68 -0.04 -0.95
CA ASP A 97 -18.37 -0.42 -0.43
C ASP A 97 -17.93 -1.81 -0.95
N THR A 98 -18.62 -2.38 -1.93
CA THR A 98 -18.28 -3.68 -2.53
C THR A 98 -17.78 -3.50 -3.96
N LEU A 99 -16.59 -4.01 -4.24
CA LEU A 99 -16.03 -4.12 -5.58
C LEU A 99 -16.02 -5.58 -6.01
N LYS A 100 -16.62 -5.88 -7.16
CA LYS A 100 -16.55 -7.18 -7.81
C LYS A 100 -15.74 -7.05 -9.08
N VAL A 101 -14.74 -7.90 -9.27
CA VAL A 101 -13.89 -7.94 -10.48
C VAL A 101 -13.90 -9.36 -11.03
N CYS A 102 -14.49 -9.57 -12.20
CA CYS A 102 -14.45 -10.85 -12.90
C CYS A 102 -13.42 -10.78 -14.02
N VAL A 103 -12.45 -11.69 -14.03
CA VAL A 103 -11.37 -11.75 -15.03
C VAL A 103 -11.28 -13.15 -15.64
N ASN A 104 -10.89 -13.22 -16.90
CA ASN A 104 -10.39 -14.45 -17.50
C ASN A 104 -8.91 -14.64 -17.14
N LYS A 105 -8.53 -15.79 -16.57
CA LYS A 105 -7.15 -16.10 -16.14
C LYS A 105 -6.20 -16.47 -17.30
N GLU A 106 -6.72 -16.66 -18.52
CA GLU A 106 -5.90 -16.91 -19.71
C GLU A 106 -5.41 -15.59 -20.29
N THR A 107 -4.14 -15.56 -20.70
CA THR A 107 -3.50 -14.37 -21.29
C THR A 107 -2.80 -14.74 -22.59
N GLY A 108 -2.78 -13.84 -23.58
CA GLY A 108 -2.06 -14.04 -24.84
C GLY A 108 -2.79 -14.85 -25.94
N SER A 109 -4.00 -15.34 -25.66
CA SER A 109 -4.89 -15.98 -26.64
C SER A 109 -5.91 -14.97 -27.23
N VAL A 110 -6.85 -15.46 -28.06
CA VAL A 110 -8.04 -14.71 -28.49
C VAL A 110 -8.71 -14.05 -27.27
N LYS A 111 -9.01 -12.75 -27.40
CA LYS A 111 -9.72 -11.98 -26.36
C LYS A 111 -11.02 -12.67 -25.98
N ASN A 112 -11.16 -13.00 -24.70
CA ASN A 112 -12.33 -13.70 -24.15
C ASN A 112 -12.67 -13.10 -22.78
N ARG A 113 -13.13 -11.86 -22.82
CA ARG A 113 -13.54 -11.08 -21.65
C ARG A 113 -14.84 -11.64 -21.06
N PRO A 114 -14.97 -11.74 -19.73
CA PRO A 114 -16.23 -12.10 -19.10
C PRO A 114 -17.37 -11.16 -19.51
N GLY A 115 -18.53 -11.73 -19.85
CA GLY A 115 -19.74 -10.96 -20.19
C GLY A 115 -20.51 -10.43 -18.97
N GLY A 116 -20.08 -10.80 -17.76
CA GLY A 116 -20.73 -10.44 -16.50
C GLY A 116 -19.94 -10.88 -15.28
N LEU A 117 -20.56 -10.73 -14.11
CA LEU A 117 -19.97 -11.02 -12.79
C LEU A 117 -20.38 -12.41 -12.28
N SER A 118 -20.12 -13.45 -13.07
CA SER A 118 -20.32 -14.86 -12.70
C SER A 118 -19.23 -15.70 -13.36
N THR A 119 -18.80 -16.77 -12.69
CA THR A 119 -17.87 -17.76 -13.23
C THR A 119 -18.53 -19.10 -13.52
N GLU A 120 -19.86 -19.19 -13.43
CA GLU A 120 -20.60 -20.42 -13.67
C GLU A 120 -20.36 -20.94 -15.10
N GLY A 121 -19.94 -22.21 -15.21
CA GLY A 121 -19.58 -22.83 -16.48
C GLY A 121 -18.29 -22.31 -17.12
N GLN A 122 -17.54 -21.43 -16.44
CA GLN A 122 -16.36 -20.76 -16.98
C GLN A 122 -15.11 -21.12 -16.15
N ALA A 123 -14.49 -22.26 -16.46
CA ALA A 123 -13.36 -22.82 -15.69
C ALA A 123 -12.14 -21.88 -15.55
N ASN A 124 -11.98 -20.97 -16.51
CA ASN A 124 -10.88 -20.01 -16.57
C ASN A 124 -11.21 -18.65 -15.97
N TRP A 125 -12.47 -18.39 -15.61
CA TRP A 125 -12.83 -17.11 -15.02
C TRP A 125 -12.66 -17.14 -13.51
N ARG A 126 -12.33 -15.98 -12.94
CA ARG A 126 -12.22 -15.74 -11.51
C ARG A 126 -12.98 -14.47 -11.19
N LEU A 127 -13.88 -14.55 -10.23
CA LEU A 127 -14.54 -13.39 -9.66
C LEU A 127 -13.93 -13.11 -8.29
N LEU A 128 -13.32 -11.94 -8.16
CA LEU A 128 -12.78 -11.43 -6.92
C LEU A 128 -13.80 -10.47 -6.30
N VAL A 129 -14.09 -10.66 -5.01
CA VAL A 129 -14.99 -9.80 -4.25
C VAL A 129 -14.19 -9.09 -3.18
N PHE A 130 -14.24 -7.77 -3.20
CA PHE A 130 -13.55 -6.90 -2.26
C PHE A 130 -14.53 -6.04 -1.48
N GLU A 131 -14.14 -5.72 -0.25
CA GLU A 131 -14.75 -4.68 0.57
C GLU A 131 -13.83 -3.47 0.65
N ARG A 132 -14.41 -2.28 0.59
CA ARG A 132 -13.69 -1.02 0.78
C ARG A 132 -13.25 -0.92 2.24
N VAL A 133 -11.96 -0.67 2.43
CA VAL A 133 -11.40 -0.39 3.75
C VAL A 133 -11.55 1.09 4.04
N LYS A 134 -12.34 1.43 5.05
CA LYS A 134 -12.44 2.82 5.53
C LYS A 134 -11.22 3.12 6.41
N PRO A 135 -10.75 4.38 6.46
CA PRO A 135 -9.62 4.76 7.31
C PRO A 135 -9.77 4.38 8.79
N ALA A 136 -11.01 4.31 9.30
CA ALA A 136 -11.29 3.86 10.66
C ALA A 136 -11.21 2.33 10.84
N ASP A 137 -11.37 1.56 9.76
CA ASP A 137 -11.51 0.10 9.79
C ASP A 137 -10.18 -0.64 9.57
N GLY A 138 -9.06 0.07 9.42
CA GLY A 138 -7.69 -0.50 9.43
C GLY A 138 -7.25 -1.04 10.81
N ALA A 139 -8.23 -1.33 11.67
CA ALA A 139 -8.10 -1.46 13.11
C ALA A 139 -8.31 -2.90 13.55
N ALA A 140 -7.20 -3.62 13.77
CA ALA A 140 -6.98 -4.50 14.92
C ALA A 140 -5.66 -5.28 14.78
N ASN A 141 -5.25 -5.61 13.55
CA ASN A 141 -4.17 -6.58 13.29
C ASN A 141 -3.12 -6.08 12.26
N GLU A 142 -2.99 -4.77 12.08
CA GLU A 142 -2.15 -4.19 11.02
C GLU A 142 -1.02 -3.35 11.57
N ALA A 143 0.16 -3.58 11.01
CA ALA A 143 1.35 -2.84 11.39
C ALA A 143 1.28 -1.40 10.85
N GLY A 144 1.32 -0.43 11.76
CA GLY A 144 1.50 0.97 11.44
C GLY A 144 2.79 1.24 10.67
N PHE A 145 2.73 2.27 9.83
CA PHE A 145 3.84 2.72 9.00
C PHE A 145 3.98 4.23 9.07
N VAL A 146 5.22 4.72 9.18
CA VAL A 146 5.51 6.16 9.07
C VAL A 146 6.58 6.49 8.03
N GLY A 147 7.29 5.49 7.49
CA GLY A 147 8.33 5.67 6.47
C GLY A 147 9.61 6.33 6.98
N ILE A 148 10.13 5.84 8.11
CA ILE A 148 11.47 6.19 8.61
C ILE A 148 12.41 5.01 8.53
N GLN A 149 13.68 5.32 8.25
CA GLN A 149 14.82 4.44 8.46
C GLN A 149 15.53 4.89 9.72
N LEU A 150 15.84 3.92 10.58
CA LEU A 150 16.49 4.15 11.87
C LEU A 150 17.84 3.45 11.88
N ARG A 151 18.80 4.05 12.59
CA ARG A 151 20.09 3.44 12.91
C ARG A 151 20.39 3.59 14.39
N MET A 152 21.18 2.67 14.93
CA MET A 152 21.75 2.81 16.26
C MET A 152 23.01 3.66 16.15
N ASP A 153 23.09 4.72 16.95
CA ASP A 153 24.26 5.57 17.15
C ASP A 153 24.85 5.23 18.52
N ALA A 154 26.13 4.87 18.56
CA ALA A 154 26.75 4.29 19.77
C ALA A 154 26.69 5.23 20.99
N ASP A 155 26.79 6.54 20.76
CA ASP A 155 26.85 7.54 21.82
C ASP A 155 25.50 8.19 22.11
N ARG A 156 24.62 8.26 21.11
CA ARG A 156 23.37 9.01 21.20
C ARG A 156 22.13 8.13 21.37
N GLY A 157 22.15 6.88 20.91
CA GLY A 157 20.99 5.99 20.88
C GLY A 157 20.35 5.90 19.48
N VAL A 158 19.02 5.72 19.43
CA VAL A 158 18.32 5.52 18.15
C VAL A 158 18.14 6.84 17.41
N VAL A 159 18.67 6.93 16.19
CA VAL A 159 18.57 8.13 15.38
C VAL A 159 17.90 7.86 14.03
N VAL A 160 17.27 8.88 13.47
CA VAL A 160 16.74 8.84 12.10
C VAL A 160 17.91 8.82 11.13
N ASP A 161 18.01 7.75 10.36
CA ASP A 161 18.95 7.71 9.25
C ASP A 161 18.39 8.44 8.02
N ALA A 162 17.11 8.22 7.72
CA ALA A 162 16.37 8.92 6.68
C ALA A 162 14.85 8.89 6.95
N ALA A 163 14.14 9.92 6.48
CA ALA A 163 12.71 9.86 6.23
C ALA A 163 12.50 9.58 4.73
N LEU A 164 11.70 8.57 4.40
CA LEU A 164 11.45 8.22 3.01
C LEU A 164 10.69 9.35 2.31
N ASP A 165 10.98 9.57 1.03
CA ASP A 165 10.29 10.59 0.25
C ASP A 165 8.78 10.37 0.23
N LYS A 166 8.04 11.47 0.43
CA LYS A 166 6.57 11.52 0.49
C LYS A 166 5.96 10.62 1.55
N SER A 167 6.76 10.18 2.52
CA SER A 167 6.26 9.42 3.66
C SER A 167 5.58 10.32 4.69
N PRO A 168 4.73 9.76 5.56
CA PRO A 168 4.17 10.54 6.66
C PRO A 168 5.23 11.18 7.55
N ALA A 169 6.37 10.51 7.75
CA ALA A 169 7.46 11.05 8.54
C ALA A 169 8.12 12.27 7.88
N GLN A 170 8.35 12.23 6.56
CA GLN A 170 8.89 13.39 5.83
C GLN A 170 7.90 14.56 5.89
N VAL A 171 6.60 14.30 5.68
CA VAL A 171 5.55 15.32 5.77
C VAL A 171 5.46 15.93 7.17
N ALA A 172 5.64 15.11 8.21
CA ALA A 172 5.70 15.56 9.61
C ALA A 172 7.02 16.29 9.95
N GLY A 173 8.00 16.32 9.05
CA GLY A 173 9.25 17.06 9.23
C GLY A 173 10.31 16.34 10.05
N LEU A 174 10.24 15.00 10.16
CA LEU A 174 11.36 14.18 10.62
C LEU A 174 12.55 14.33 9.67
N LYS A 175 13.75 14.46 10.23
CA LYS A 175 14.98 14.71 9.47
C LYS A 175 16.06 13.72 9.87
N LYS A 176 17.01 13.53 8.96
CA LYS A 176 18.25 12.82 9.26
C LYS A 176 18.91 13.41 10.51
N ASP A 177 19.47 12.52 11.32
CA ASP A 177 20.18 12.79 12.58
C ASP A 177 19.33 13.32 13.75
N ASP A 178 18.00 13.31 13.60
CA ASP A 178 17.10 13.40 14.75
C ASP A 178 17.35 12.24 15.70
N LEU A 179 17.61 12.54 16.97
CA LEU A 179 17.66 11.54 18.03
C LEU A 179 16.23 11.25 18.51
N LEU A 180 15.76 10.01 18.34
CA LEU A 180 14.46 9.58 18.84
C LEU A 180 14.49 9.45 20.36
N LEU A 181 13.64 10.22 21.02
CA LEU A 181 13.46 10.16 22.47
C LEU A 181 12.23 9.33 22.82
N LYS A 182 11.08 9.60 22.17
CA LYS A 182 9.81 8.90 22.42
C LYS A 182 9.04 8.62 21.14
N VAL A 183 8.33 7.49 21.12
CA VAL A 183 7.38 7.14 20.06
C VAL A 183 6.09 6.65 20.71
N GLY A 184 4.98 7.33 20.44
CA GLY A 184 3.67 6.99 21.02
C GLY A 184 3.66 7.06 22.55
N GLY A 185 4.38 8.04 23.11
CA GLY A 185 4.50 8.23 24.56
C GLY A 185 5.45 7.26 25.27
N ARG A 186 6.06 6.30 24.58
CA ARG A 186 7.06 5.37 25.13
C ARG A 186 8.47 5.84 24.83
N ASP A 187 9.35 5.76 25.82
CA ASP A 187 10.79 6.02 25.66
C ASP A 187 11.42 5.03 24.67
N VAL A 188 12.36 5.53 23.87
CA VAL A 188 13.09 4.74 22.89
C VAL A 188 14.50 4.46 23.41
N SER A 189 14.74 3.20 23.77
CA SER A 189 16.06 2.69 24.17
C SER A 189 16.80 1.97 23.05
N ASP A 190 16.07 1.39 22.09
CA ASP A 190 16.63 0.56 21.04
C ASP A 190 15.78 0.55 19.76
N LEU A 191 16.39 0.03 18.68
CA LEU A 191 15.77 -0.03 17.36
C LEU A 191 14.50 -0.88 17.35
N GLN A 192 14.49 -1.97 18.11
CA GLN A 192 13.36 -2.90 18.11
C GLN A 192 12.13 -2.23 18.74
N GLY A 193 12.28 -1.60 19.90
CA GLY A 193 11.23 -0.87 20.58
C GLY A 193 10.66 0.28 19.74
N ALA A 194 11.53 1.02 19.04
CA ALA A 194 11.09 2.08 18.12
C ALA A 194 10.25 1.52 16.96
N VAL A 195 10.73 0.44 16.32
CA VAL A 195 10.02 -0.21 15.21
C VAL A 195 8.69 -0.81 15.68
N GLU A 196 8.67 -1.46 16.84
CA GLU A 196 7.45 -2.00 17.43
C GLU A 196 6.47 -0.89 17.77
N ALA A 197 6.91 0.26 18.29
CA ALA A 197 6.03 1.38 18.57
C ALA A 197 5.37 1.96 17.32
N VAL A 198 6.11 2.07 16.22
CA VAL A 198 5.53 2.43 14.91
C VAL A 198 4.54 1.37 14.43
N ARG A 199 4.92 0.09 14.51
CA ARG A 199 4.07 -1.02 14.02
C ARG A 199 2.80 -1.20 14.85
N SER A 200 2.84 -0.95 16.15
CA SER A 200 1.64 -1.01 17.00
C SER A 200 0.74 0.21 16.85
N ALA A 201 1.21 1.29 16.21
CA ALA A 201 0.41 2.47 16.00
C ALA A 201 -0.74 2.19 15.03
N ARG A 202 -1.94 2.66 15.36
CA ARG A 202 -3.14 2.43 14.55
C ARG A 202 -3.00 3.15 13.19
N PRO A 203 -3.05 2.44 12.07
CA PRO A 203 -3.08 3.05 10.75
C PRO A 203 -4.28 4.01 10.59
N GLY A 204 -4.07 5.10 9.84
CA GLY A 204 -5.00 6.23 9.73
C GLY A 204 -5.00 7.18 10.94
N GLY A 205 -4.42 6.76 12.07
CA GLY A 205 -4.32 7.53 13.31
C GLY A 205 -3.17 8.53 13.31
N LYS A 206 -2.96 9.15 14.49
CA LYS A 206 -1.82 10.03 14.78
C LYS A 206 -0.86 9.31 15.72
N LEU A 207 0.43 9.49 15.51
CA LEU A 207 1.52 9.01 16.34
C LEU A 207 2.41 10.19 16.71
N GLU A 208 2.50 10.50 18.01
CA GLU A 208 3.42 11.50 18.51
C GLU A 208 4.84 10.92 18.60
N ILE A 209 5.81 11.65 18.05
CA ILE A 209 7.22 11.29 18.10
C ILE A 209 7.99 12.48 18.66
N GLN A 210 8.69 12.26 19.77
CA GLN A 210 9.59 13.25 20.36
C GLN A 210 11.00 12.99 19.87
N VAL A 211 11.64 14.02 19.33
CA VAL A 211 13.03 13.97 18.85
C VAL A 211 13.87 15.07 19.47
N ARG A 212 15.19 14.86 19.56
CA ARG A 212 16.17 15.91 19.82
C ARG A 212 16.89 16.28 18.54
N ARG A 213 16.81 17.57 18.18
CA ARG A 213 17.48 18.15 17.01
C ARG A 213 18.22 19.42 17.43
N ASP A 214 19.50 19.51 17.11
CA ASP A 214 20.34 20.68 17.44
C ASP A 214 20.30 21.02 18.94
N GLY A 215 20.29 19.98 19.79
CA GLY A 215 20.23 20.11 21.26
C GLY A 215 18.86 20.50 21.83
N LYS A 216 17.82 20.65 21.00
CA LYS A 216 16.46 21.00 21.44
C LYS A 216 15.49 19.86 21.18
N ASP A 217 14.58 19.66 22.13
CA ASP A 217 13.51 18.67 22.00
C ASP A 217 12.37 19.23 21.15
N LYS A 218 11.82 18.38 20.29
CA LYS A 218 10.74 18.69 19.34
C LYS A 218 9.73 17.57 19.36
N ASP A 219 8.46 17.92 19.49
CA ASP A 219 7.35 16.99 19.36
C ASP A 219 6.78 17.09 17.93
N LEU A 220 6.71 15.94 17.25
CA LEU A 220 6.24 15.82 15.89
C LEU A 220 5.05 14.85 15.86
N THR A 221 3.92 15.33 15.32
CA THR A 221 2.73 14.50 15.10
C THR A 221 2.79 13.88 13.70
N VAL A 222 2.88 12.56 13.62
CA VAL A 222 2.95 11.81 12.36
C VAL A 222 1.63 11.10 12.09
N ARG A 223 1.10 11.20 10.86
CA ARG A 223 -0.08 10.42 10.45
C ARG A 223 0.35 8.98 10.11
N VAL A 224 -0.22 7.98 10.76
CA VAL A 224 0.21 6.59 10.55
C VAL A 224 -0.42 6.08 9.26
N GLY A 225 0.40 5.61 8.31
CA GLY A 225 -0.04 4.89 7.12
C GLY A 225 -0.14 3.39 7.35
N LEU A 226 -0.64 2.65 6.35
CA LEU A 226 -0.65 1.19 6.38
C LEU A 226 0.64 0.60 5.82
N LEU A 227 1.19 -0.42 6.49
CA LEU A 227 2.01 -1.37 5.76
C LEU A 227 1.11 -2.29 4.94
N PRO A 228 1.47 -2.54 3.68
CA PRO A 228 2.65 -2.02 3.00
C PRO A 228 2.34 -0.72 2.23
N PHE A 229 3.02 0.37 2.59
CA PHE A 229 3.02 1.72 2.02
C PHE A 229 2.46 1.75 0.58
N GLU A 230 1.24 2.21 0.27
CA GLU A 230 0.63 3.50 0.61
C GLU A 230 1.56 4.70 0.40
N VAL A 231 2.23 4.77 -0.76
CA VAL A 231 2.73 6.08 -1.25
C VAL A 231 1.53 6.89 -1.75
N LEU A 232 0.85 7.54 -0.81
CA LEU A 232 -0.14 8.57 -1.08
C LEU A 232 0.14 9.75 -0.13
N ALA A 233 1.23 10.48 -0.38
CA ALA A 233 1.18 11.90 -0.07
C ALA A 233 0.28 12.52 -1.14
N GLU A 234 -0.86 12.99 -0.68
CA GLU A 234 -2.02 13.44 -1.42
C GLU A 234 -1.68 14.37 -2.61
N LEU A 235 -2.45 14.17 -3.70
CA LEU A 235 -3.02 15.22 -4.54
C LEU A 235 -2.07 16.37 -4.96
N ASN A 236 -1.55 16.26 -6.18
CA ASN A 236 -1.63 17.33 -7.19
C ASN A 236 -1.70 16.71 -8.59
#